data_AF-A0A5Q0UJW8-F1
#
_entry.id   AF-A0A5Q0UJW8-F1
#
_cell.length_a   1.000
_cell.length_b   1.000
_cell.length_c   1.000
_cell.angle_alpha   90.00
_cell.angle_beta   90.00
_cell.angle_gamma   90.00
#
_symmetry.space_group_name_H-M   'P 1'
#
loop_
_entity.id
_entity.type
_entity.pdbx_description
1 polymer ?
#
loop_
_entity_poly.entity_id
_entity_poly.type
_entity_poly.pdbx_seq_one_letter_code
_entity_poly.pdbx_strand_id
1 'polypeptide(L)'
;MDAPVEFDAIDDHDDLIAWSRAYCKHARREWLVDVRLDLVEWTVSTRARRRAAAVRHPQIDDATADEALDWDAVPAADGRPLACTLSLTWDAFREFSQAEWASTLRHELIHVEQYQHCGTTGHGAAFRRRAETLDTEVHCRTFADARWTFQCRTCGTVVARRYRDCPFVREYDRYRSDCCGDRLRRVERTT
;
A
#
# COMPACT_ATOMS: atom_id res chain seq x y z
N MET A 1 11.14 17.87 -10.73
CA MET A 1 11.69 16.59 -10.20
C MET A 1 12.59 16.04 -11.28
N ASP A 2 13.82 15.62 -10.94
CA ASP A 2 14.76 15.07 -11.92
C ASP A 2 14.56 13.55 -12.05
N ALA A 3 13.46 13.14 -12.69
CA ALA A 3 13.24 11.75 -13.04
C ALA A 3 13.98 11.42 -14.35
N PRO A 4 14.60 10.23 -14.47
CA PRO A 4 15.32 9.84 -15.68
C PRO A 4 14.39 9.49 -16.85
N VAL A 5 13.11 9.30 -16.58
CA VAL A 5 12.05 8.95 -17.55
C VAL A 5 10.81 9.79 -17.22
N GLU A 6 10.06 10.21 -18.25
CA GLU A 6 8.76 10.86 -18.07
C GLU A 6 7.69 9.83 -17.69
N PHE A 7 6.68 10.23 -16.91
CA PHE A 7 5.69 9.25 -16.38
C PHE A 7 4.99 8.47 -17.49
N ASP A 8 4.55 9.15 -18.55
CA ASP A 8 3.83 8.55 -19.68
C ASP A 8 4.73 7.71 -20.61
N ALA A 9 6.06 7.76 -20.41
CA ALA A 9 7.04 7.01 -21.19
C ALA A 9 7.51 5.71 -20.51
N ILE A 10 7.10 5.46 -19.26
CA ILE A 10 7.47 4.24 -18.54
C ILE A 10 6.80 3.02 -19.20
N ASP A 11 7.61 2.12 -19.77
CA ASP A 11 7.13 0.92 -20.44
C ASP A 11 7.60 -0.40 -19.77
N ASP A 12 8.56 -0.30 -18.84
CA ASP A 12 9.08 -1.44 -18.10
C ASP A 12 9.17 -1.22 -16.57
N HIS A 13 9.62 -2.27 -15.88
CA HIS A 13 9.71 -2.28 -14.41
C HIS A 13 10.87 -1.43 -13.86
N ASP A 14 11.97 -1.33 -14.59
CA ASP A 14 13.14 -0.58 -14.15
C ASP A 14 12.88 0.92 -14.26
N ASP A 15 12.21 1.35 -15.33
CA ASP A 15 11.72 2.72 -15.49
C ASP A 15 10.70 3.09 -14.42
N LEU A 16 9.77 2.19 -14.09
CA LEU A 16 8.83 2.41 -12.99
C LEU A 16 9.55 2.61 -11.65
N ILE A 17 10.55 1.78 -11.34
CA ILE A 17 11.36 1.93 -10.13
C ILE A 17 12.15 3.24 -10.19
N ALA A 18 12.78 3.57 -11.31
CA ALA A 18 13.59 4.76 -11.47
C ALA A 18 12.78 6.04 -11.27
N TRP A 19 11.61 6.13 -11.91
CA TRP A 19 10.66 7.22 -11.72
C TRP A 19 10.19 7.31 -10.27
N SER A 20 9.77 6.18 -9.68
CA SER A 20 9.23 6.16 -8.32
C SER A 20 10.29 6.55 -7.28
N ARG A 21 11.55 6.16 -7.48
CA ARG A 21 12.68 6.59 -6.65
C ARG A 21 12.94 8.10 -6.77
N ALA A 22 12.92 8.63 -8.00
CA ALA A 22 13.10 10.06 -8.23
C ALA A 22 11.98 10.87 -7.57
N TYR A 23 10.73 10.39 -7.70
CA TYR A 23 9.58 10.97 -7.05
C TYR A 23 9.71 10.95 -5.52
N CYS A 24 10.03 9.81 -4.92
CA CYS A 24 10.20 9.72 -3.47
C CYS A 24 11.33 10.62 -2.95
N LYS A 25 12.43 10.79 -3.70
CA LYS A 25 13.49 11.76 -3.36
C LYS A 25 13.01 13.21 -3.42
N HIS A 26 12.16 13.53 -4.39
CA HIS A 26 11.53 14.85 -4.47
C HIS A 26 10.57 15.06 -3.30
N ALA A 27 9.66 14.11 -3.06
CA ALA A 27 8.68 14.15 -1.98
C ALA A 27 9.33 14.28 -0.59
N ARG A 28 10.41 13.53 -0.35
CA ARG A 28 11.23 13.66 0.87
C ARG A 28 11.67 15.10 1.13
N ARG A 29 12.07 15.83 0.08
CA ARG A 29 12.54 17.22 0.18
C ARG A 29 11.39 18.21 0.30
N GLU A 30 10.33 18.00 -0.47
CA GLU A 30 9.16 18.87 -0.50
C GLU A 30 8.41 18.87 0.85
N TRP A 31 8.15 17.68 1.40
CA TRP A 31 7.34 17.51 2.62
C TRP A 31 8.15 17.19 3.88
N LEU A 32 9.49 17.33 3.79
CA LEU A 32 10.44 17.05 4.88
C LEU A 32 10.18 15.69 5.52
N VAL A 33 10.11 14.64 4.70
CA VAL A 33 9.88 13.27 5.17
C VAL A 33 11.17 12.73 5.77
N ASP A 34 11.13 12.30 7.03
CA ASP A 34 12.33 11.81 7.73
C ASP A 34 12.58 10.35 7.41
N VAL A 35 13.10 10.11 6.21
CA VAL A 35 13.40 8.76 5.70
C VAL A 35 14.81 8.63 5.15
N ARG A 36 15.39 7.47 5.42
CA ARG A 36 16.61 6.91 4.85
C ARG A 36 16.26 6.08 3.62
N LEU A 37 16.16 6.73 2.46
CA LEU A 37 15.82 6.07 1.20
C LEU A 37 16.91 5.08 0.72
N ASP A 38 18.13 5.19 1.26
CA ASP A 38 19.22 4.22 1.06
C ASP A 38 18.92 2.85 1.68
N LEU A 39 18.02 2.78 2.66
CA LEU A 39 17.57 1.55 3.33
C LEU A 39 16.26 0.99 2.75
N VAL A 40 15.80 1.53 1.62
CA VAL A 40 14.58 1.09 0.94
C VAL A 40 14.95 0.30 -0.31
N GLU A 41 14.63 -0.99 -0.30
CA GLU A 41 14.69 -1.87 -1.44
C GLU A 41 13.42 -1.73 -2.30
N TRP A 42 13.53 -1.99 -3.60
CA TRP A 42 12.45 -1.75 -4.55
C TRP A 42 12.15 -3.01 -5.34
N THR A 43 10.87 -3.35 -5.48
CA THR A 43 10.41 -4.49 -6.29
C THR A 43 9.14 -4.15 -7.04
N VAL A 44 8.92 -4.77 -8.20
CA VAL A 44 7.65 -4.71 -8.93
C VAL A 44 6.93 -6.05 -8.83
N SER A 45 5.63 -6.00 -8.56
CA SER A 45 4.73 -7.14 -8.51
C SER A 45 3.74 -7.07 -9.67
N THR A 46 3.72 -8.12 -10.49
CA THR A 46 2.72 -8.35 -11.54
C THR A 46 1.54 -9.19 -11.06
N ARG A 47 1.52 -9.55 -9.76
CA ARG A 47 0.55 -10.48 -9.17
C ARG A 47 -0.36 -9.81 -8.13
N ALA A 48 0.02 -8.64 -7.62
CA ALA A 48 -0.74 -7.94 -6.60
C ALA A 48 -2.01 -7.31 -7.21
N ARG A 49 -3.13 -7.43 -6.51
CA ARG A 49 -4.46 -6.96 -6.98
C ARG A 49 -5.21 -6.10 -5.97
N ARG A 50 -4.64 -5.87 -4.79
CA ARG A 50 -5.32 -5.25 -3.64
C ARG A 50 -4.74 -3.91 -3.21
N ARG A 51 -3.46 -3.69 -3.46
CA ARG A 51 -2.74 -2.48 -3.06
C ARG A 51 -1.86 -2.02 -4.21
N ALA A 52 -1.92 -0.74 -4.53
CA ALA A 52 -1.17 -0.16 -5.64
C ALA A 52 0.34 -0.19 -5.37
N ALA A 53 0.71 -0.07 -4.10
CA ALA A 53 2.02 -0.42 -3.58
C ALA A 53 1.90 -0.99 -2.16
N ALA A 54 3.01 -1.45 -1.58
CA ALA A 54 3.07 -1.83 -0.17
C ALA A 54 4.51 -1.81 0.34
N VAL A 55 4.72 -1.26 1.53
CA VAL A 55 5.93 -1.49 2.32
C VAL A 55 5.87 -2.88 2.97
N ARG A 56 6.95 -3.64 2.81
CA ARG A 56 7.25 -4.86 3.57
C ARG A 56 8.46 -4.59 4.43
N HIS A 57 8.44 -5.03 5.68
CA HIS A 57 9.53 -4.82 6.61
C HIS A 57 9.69 -6.04 7.53
N PRO A 58 10.88 -6.24 8.13
CA PRO A 58 11.06 -7.16 9.24
C PRO A 58 10.07 -6.87 10.38
N GLN A 59 9.57 -7.92 11.02
CA GLN A 59 8.82 -7.76 12.26
C GLN A 59 9.81 -7.50 13.40
N ILE A 60 9.58 -6.43 14.14
CA ILE A 60 10.29 -6.13 15.38
C ILE A 60 9.31 -6.39 16.52
N ASP A 61 9.70 -7.21 17.48
CA ASP A 61 8.86 -7.52 18.63
C ASP A 61 8.71 -6.28 19.52
N ASP A 62 7.55 -6.15 20.16
CA ASP A 62 7.17 -5.04 21.05
C ASP A 62 7.16 -3.62 20.42
N ALA A 63 7.42 -3.49 19.12
CA ALA A 63 7.30 -2.23 18.39
C ALA A 63 5.84 -1.74 18.34
N THR A 64 5.60 -0.49 18.76
CA THR A 64 4.30 0.16 18.70
C THR A 64 4.34 1.33 17.71
N ALA A 65 3.23 1.62 17.01
CA ALA A 65 3.23 2.63 15.96
C ALA A 65 3.35 4.09 16.47
N ASP A 66 3.31 4.29 17.79
CA ASP A 66 3.27 5.61 18.43
C ASP A 66 4.53 5.94 19.24
N GLU A 67 5.47 4.98 19.40
CA GLU A 67 6.69 5.16 20.19
C GLU A 67 7.94 4.96 19.32
N ALA A 68 8.92 5.84 19.50
CA ALA A 68 10.20 5.73 18.81
C ALA A 68 10.93 4.46 19.26
N LEU A 69 11.41 3.68 18.30
CA LEU A 69 12.16 2.47 18.56
C LEU A 69 13.65 2.80 18.77
N ASP A 70 14.24 2.21 19.82
CA ASP A 70 15.67 2.22 20.01
C ASP A 70 16.33 1.18 19.09
N TRP A 71 16.85 1.65 17.96
CA TRP A 71 17.52 0.78 16.98
C TRP A 71 18.86 0.22 17.47
N ASP A 72 19.49 0.79 18.50
CA ASP A 72 20.71 0.21 19.08
C ASP A 72 20.40 -1.08 19.86
N ALA A 73 19.17 -1.23 20.35
CA ALA A 73 18.70 -2.41 21.07
C ALA A 73 18.25 -3.55 20.15
N VAL A 74 18.06 -3.30 18.85
CA VAL A 74 17.55 -4.28 17.89
C VAL A 74 18.69 -5.16 17.38
N PRO A 75 18.62 -6.51 17.51
CA PRO A 75 19.65 -7.39 16.99
C PRO A 75 19.86 -7.21 15.48
N ALA A 76 21.13 -7.13 15.07
CA ALA A 76 21.57 -6.88 13.70
C ALA A 76 21.24 -5.49 13.12
N ALA A 77 20.49 -4.65 13.84
CA ALA A 77 20.44 -3.23 13.55
C ALA A 77 21.70 -2.58 14.14
N ASP A 78 22.49 -1.91 13.31
CA ASP A 78 23.72 -1.21 13.73
C ASP A 78 23.42 0.24 14.12
N GLY A 79 22.42 0.42 15.00
CA GLY A 79 21.89 1.73 15.38
C GLY A 79 21.08 2.40 14.26
N ARG A 80 20.69 1.64 13.23
CA ARG A 80 19.92 2.13 12.07
C ARG A 80 18.73 1.22 11.79
N PRO A 81 17.66 1.75 11.18
CA PRO A 81 16.56 0.91 10.72
C PRO A 81 17.04 -0.24 9.84
N LEU A 82 16.47 -1.44 10.02
CA LEU A 82 16.68 -2.52 9.08
C LEU A 82 16.08 -2.16 7.72
N ALA A 83 16.58 -2.78 6.65
CA ALA A 83 16.06 -2.53 5.32
C ALA A 83 14.58 -2.93 5.21
N CYS A 84 13.79 -2.12 4.49
CA CYS A 84 12.42 -2.45 4.11
C CYS A 84 12.28 -2.45 2.58
N THR A 85 11.29 -3.17 2.07
CA THR A 85 11.02 -3.25 0.63
C THR A 85 9.74 -2.49 0.28
N LEU A 86 9.83 -1.51 -0.60
CA LEU A 86 8.69 -0.90 -1.25
C LEU A 86 8.33 -1.71 -2.51
N SER A 87 7.15 -2.32 -2.51
CA SER A 87 6.66 -3.18 -3.59
C SER A 87 5.61 -2.46 -4.41
N LEU A 88 5.95 -2.12 -5.65
CA LEU A 88 5.07 -1.46 -6.61
C LEU A 88 4.21 -2.50 -7.33
N THR A 89 2.94 -2.22 -7.60
CA THR A 89 2.07 -3.10 -8.39
C THR A 89 1.99 -2.61 -9.83
N TRP A 90 2.46 -3.42 -10.78
CA TRP A 90 2.50 -3.06 -12.19
C TRP A 90 1.13 -2.71 -12.76
N ASP A 91 0.13 -3.56 -12.52
CA ASP A 91 -1.23 -3.33 -12.99
C ASP A 91 -1.84 -2.06 -12.38
N ALA A 92 -1.47 -1.69 -11.15
CA ALA A 92 -1.95 -0.45 -10.56
C ALA A 92 -1.33 0.75 -11.25
N PHE A 93 0.00 0.72 -11.47
CA PHE A 93 0.71 1.77 -12.19
C PHE A 93 0.07 2.02 -13.56
N ARG A 94 -0.19 0.97 -14.34
CA ARG A 94 -0.78 1.07 -15.68
C ARG A 94 -2.18 1.69 -15.72
N GLU A 95 -2.93 1.59 -14.63
CA GLU A 95 -4.29 2.12 -14.53
C GLU A 95 -4.33 3.53 -13.91
N PHE A 96 -3.25 3.96 -13.25
CA PHE A 96 -3.20 5.18 -12.46
C PHE A 96 -2.69 6.33 -13.31
N SER A 97 -3.32 7.49 -13.16
CA SER A 97 -2.71 8.75 -13.57
C SER A 97 -1.44 9.02 -12.77
N GLN A 98 -0.58 9.90 -13.28
CA GLN A 98 0.62 10.36 -12.57
C GLN A 98 0.29 10.87 -11.16
N ALA A 99 -0.80 11.63 -11.01
CA ALA A 99 -1.22 12.19 -9.72
C ALA A 99 -1.62 11.08 -8.72
N GLU A 100 -2.35 10.07 -9.19
CA GLU A 100 -2.77 8.93 -8.35
C GLU A 100 -1.58 8.05 -7.95
N TRP A 101 -0.63 7.84 -8.87
CA TRP A 101 0.59 7.10 -8.55
C TRP A 101 1.47 7.88 -7.58
N ALA A 102 1.64 9.18 -7.79
CA ALA A 102 2.34 10.07 -6.88
C ALA A 102 1.71 10.05 -5.47
N SER A 103 0.38 10.11 -5.37
CA SER A 103 -0.35 9.96 -4.10
C SER A 103 -0.04 8.61 -3.45
N THR A 104 -0.09 7.51 -4.21
CA THR A 104 0.29 6.18 -3.72
C THR A 104 1.71 6.15 -3.14
N LEU A 105 2.69 6.76 -3.81
CA LEU A 105 4.07 6.81 -3.30
C LEU A 105 4.19 7.66 -2.02
N ARG A 106 3.45 8.76 -1.91
CA ARG A 106 3.38 9.57 -0.68
C ARG A 106 2.79 8.75 0.46
N HIS A 107 1.73 7.98 0.22
CA HIS A 107 1.16 7.05 1.20
C HIS A 107 2.22 6.04 1.71
N GLU A 108 2.92 5.38 0.80
CA GLU A 108 3.95 4.40 1.20
C GLU A 108 5.14 5.06 1.90
N LEU A 109 5.49 6.30 1.56
CA LEU A 109 6.54 7.03 2.27
C LEU A 109 6.19 7.28 3.74
N ILE A 110 4.91 7.50 4.08
CA ILE A 110 4.47 7.59 5.48
C ILE A 110 4.71 6.27 6.19
N HIS A 111 4.45 5.14 5.54
CA HIS A 111 4.77 3.83 6.09
C HIS A 111 6.27 3.61 6.27
N VAL A 112 7.11 4.06 5.34
CA VAL A 112 8.57 4.00 5.51
C VAL A 112 9.01 4.87 6.69
N GLU A 113 8.51 6.11 6.78
CA GLU A 113 8.80 7.05 7.89
C GLU A 113 8.41 6.44 9.25
N GLN A 114 7.18 5.92 9.36
CA GLN A 114 6.71 5.23 10.56
C GLN A 114 7.55 3.99 10.89
N TYR A 115 7.87 3.16 9.90
CA TYR A 115 8.68 1.97 10.15
C TYR A 115 10.08 2.34 10.65
N GLN A 116 10.73 3.32 10.01
CA GLN A 116 12.06 3.74 10.40
C GLN A 116 12.08 4.46 11.75
N HIS A 117 10.98 5.08 12.16
CA HIS A 117 10.87 5.71 13.48
C HIS A 117 10.49 4.73 14.59
N CYS A 118 9.50 3.87 14.34
CA CYS A 118 8.83 3.08 15.38
C CYS A 118 9.01 1.56 15.24
N GLY A 119 9.63 1.08 14.16
CA GLY A 119 9.79 -0.36 13.87
C GLY A 119 8.54 -1.07 13.35
N THR A 120 7.42 -0.36 13.19
CA THR A 120 6.15 -0.92 12.69
C THR A 120 5.34 0.13 11.92
N THR A 121 4.23 -0.28 11.30
CA THR A 121 3.39 0.60 10.46
C THR A 121 1.91 0.45 10.80
N GLY A 122 1.14 1.53 10.59
CA GLY A 122 -0.31 1.48 10.73
C GLY A 122 -1.01 2.80 10.42
N HIS A 123 -2.32 2.74 10.14
CA HIS A 123 -3.13 3.91 9.76
C HIS A 123 -3.76 4.65 10.95
N GLY A 124 -2.99 4.79 12.04
CA GLY A 124 -3.40 5.48 13.27
C GLY A 124 -3.54 7.00 13.09
N ALA A 125 -3.73 7.72 14.20
CA ALA A 125 -3.89 9.19 14.16
C ALA A 125 -2.67 9.91 13.58
N ALA A 126 -1.45 9.44 13.90
CA ALA A 126 -0.21 9.98 13.32
C ALA A 126 -0.17 9.82 11.79
N PHE A 127 -0.54 8.65 11.28
CA PHE A 127 -0.62 8.41 9.83
C PHE A 127 -1.58 9.38 9.16
N ARG A 128 -2.79 9.56 9.71
CA ARG A 128 -3.83 10.42 9.09
C ARG A 128 -3.37 11.88 9.00
N ARG A 129 -2.77 12.42 10.06
CA ARG A 129 -2.18 13.76 10.05
C ARG A 129 -1.07 13.88 9.00
N ARG A 130 -0.25 12.85 8.87
CA ARG A 130 0.81 12.83 7.86
C ARG A 130 0.26 12.72 6.44
N ALA A 131 -0.81 11.95 6.25
CA ALA A 131 -1.51 11.83 4.97
C ALA A 131 -2.10 13.17 4.50
N GLU A 132 -2.69 13.95 5.42
CA GLU A 132 -3.14 15.32 5.15
C GLU A 132 -1.96 16.23 4.78
N THR A 133 -0.84 16.14 5.51
CA THR A 133 0.36 16.97 5.26
C THR A 133 0.99 16.68 3.89
N LEU A 134 1.01 15.41 3.50
CA LEU A 134 1.57 14.94 2.24
C LEU A 134 0.54 14.95 1.11
N ASP A 135 -0.68 15.44 1.34
CA ASP A 135 -1.77 15.43 0.35
C ASP A 135 -1.93 14.04 -0.30
N THR A 136 -2.16 13.01 0.52
CA THR A 136 -2.33 11.63 0.05
C THR A 136 -3.56 10.98 0.68
N GLU A 137 -4.11 10.01 -0.04
CA GLU A 137 -5.23 9.21 0.44
C GLU A 137 -4.80 8.21 1.52
N VAL A 138 -5.65 8.01 2.54
CA VAL A 138 -5.47 6.93 3.54
C VAL A 138 -5.87 5.57 2.97
N HIS A 139 -6.74 5.55 1.95
CA HIS A 139 -7.23 4.32 1.35
C HIS A 139 -6.85 4.26 -0.12
N CYS A 140 -6.17 3.17 -0.50
CA CYS A 140 -5.88 2.88 -1.90
C CYS A 140 -7.19 2.69 -2.68
N ARG A 141 -7.33 3.37 -3.82
CA ARG A 141 -8.43 3.09 -4.76
C ARG A 141 -8.34 1.66 -5.30
N THR A 142 -9.47 1.14 -5.77
CA THR A 142 -9.50 -0.16 -6.45
C THR A 142 -8.97 -0.01 -7.88
N PHE A 143 -8.03 -0.86 -8.27
CA PHE A 143 -7.35 -0.81 -9.58
C PHE A 143 -7.37 -2.14 -10.33
N ALA A 144 -7.90 -3.18 -9.70
CA ALA A 144 -8.11 -4.46 -10.31
C ALA A 144 -9.59 -4.82 -10.12
N ASP A 145 -10.14 -5.53 -11.09
CA ASP A 145 -11.46 -6.13 -10.95
C ASP A 145 -11.39 -7.33 -10.01
N ALA A 146 -12.34 -7.39 -9.06
CA ALA A 146 -12.44 -8.52 -8.15
C ALA A 146 -12.95 -9.75 -8.90
N ARG A 147 -12.23 -10.88 -8.79
CA ARG A 147 -12.69 -12.17 -9.32
C ARG A 147 -14.05 -12.56 -8.75
N TRP A 148 -14.28 -12.31 -7.47
CA TRP A 148 -15.58 -12.47 -6.84
C TRP A 148 -16.04 -11.19 -6.17
N THR A 149 -17.28 -10.79 -6.46
CA THR A 149 -18.02 -9.80 -5.66
C THR A 149 -19.13 -10.47 -4.89
N PHE A 150 -19.40 -9.99 -3.69
CA PHE A 150 -20.45 -10.50 -2.81
C PHE A 150 -21.43 -9.39 -2.57
N GLN A 151 -22.68 -9.63 -2.97
CA GLN A 151 -23.74 -8.65 -2.98
C GLN A 151 -24.83 -9.04 -1.98
N CYS A 152 -25.43 -8.07 -1.29
CA CYS A 152 -26.64 -8.31 -0.53
C CYS A 152 -27.74 -8.81 -1.48
N ARG A 153 -28.42 -9.92 -1.17
CA ARG A 153 -29.51 -10.45 -2.00
C ARG A 153 -30.73 -9.52 -2.06
N THR A 154 -31.00 -8.79 -0.97
CA THR A 154 -32.12 -7.86 -0.90
C THR A 154 -31.89 -6.60 -1.72
N CYS A 155 -30.82 -5.85 -1.45
CA CYS A 155 -30.60 -4.51 -2.04
C CYS A 155 -29.55 -4.47 -3.16
N GLY A 156 -28.84 -5.56 -3.43
CA GLY A 156 -27.83 -5.64 -4.49
C GLY A 156 -26.48 -4.98 -4.16
N THR A 157 -26.36 -4.28 -3.03
CA THR A 157 -25.11 -3.61 -2.61
C THR A 157 -23.94 -4.59 -2.54
N VAL A 158 -22.81 -4.23 -3.16
CA VAL A 158 -21.55 -4.99 -3.03
C VAL A 158 -20.97 -4.76 -1.63
N VAL A 159 -21.01 -5.79 -0.79
CA VAL A 159 -20.51 -5.73 0.60
C VAL A 159 -19.09 -6.27 0.74
N ALA A 160 -18.64 -7.11 -0.19
CA ALA A 160 -17.26 -7.61 -0.18
C ALA A 160 -16.73 -7.88 -1.60
N ARG A 161 -15.41 -7.75 -1.75
CA ARG A 161 -14.65 -8.05 -2.96
C ARG A 161 -13.52 -9.03 -2.63
N ARG A 162 -13.32 -10.06 -3.46
CA ARG A 162 -12.24 -11.05 -3.30
C ARG A 162 -11.56 -11.30 -4.64
N TYR A 163 -10.23 -11.19 -4.63
CA TYR A 163 -9.36 -11.35 -5.80
C TYR A 163 -8.74 -12.75 -5.88
N ARG A 164 -8.75 -13.48 -4.77
CA ARG A 164 -8.23 -14.84 -4.63
C ARG A 164 -9.22 -15.67 -3.83
N ASP A 165 -9.16 -16.98 -4.05
CA ASP A 165 -9.92 -17.95 -3.27
C ASP A 165 -9.46 -17.88 -1.80
N CYS A 166 -10.41 -17.95 -0.87
CA CYS A 166 -10.18 -17.92 0.57
C CYS A 166 -11.38 -18.52 1.32
N PRO A 167 -11.29 -18.78 2.65
CA PRO A 167 -12.40 -19.34 3.42
C PRO A 167 -13.71 -18.57 3.23
N PHE A 168 -13.66 -17.23 3.22
CA PHE A 168 -14.84 -16.41 2.94
C PHE A 168 -15.47 -16.69 1.57
N VAL A 169 -14.68 -16.93 0.51
CA VAL A 169 -15.22 -17.23 -0.83
C VAL A 169 -15.92 -18.58 -0.87
N ARG A 170 -15.42 -19.55 -0.10
CA ARG A 170 -15.93 -20.93 -0.03
C ARG A 170 -17.14 -21.07 0.89
N GLU A 171 -17.19 -20.26 1.93
CA GLU A 171 -18.19 -20.34 3.02
C GLU A 171 -19.07 -19.08 3.11
N TYR A 172 -19.16 -18.30 2.03
CA TYR A 172 -19.84 -17.01 2.01
C TYR A 172 -21.33 -17.08 2.41
N ASP A 173 -21.94 -18.26 2.26
CA ASP A 173 -23.33 -18.55 2.58
C ASP A 173 -23.62 -18.52 4.09
N ARG A 174 -22.57 -18.59 4.93
CA ARG A 174 -22.63 -18.43 6.40
C ARG A 174 -22.70 -16.97 6.85
N TYR A 175 -22.36 -16.03 5.97
CA TYR A 175 -22.31 -14.60 6.29
C TYR A 175 -23.58 -13.88 5.87
N ARG A 176 -23.86 -12.77 6.55
CA ARG A 176 -24.98 -11.87 6.26
C ARG A 176 -24.45 -10.49 5.93
N SER A 177 -25.21 -9.75 5.14
CA SER A 177 -24.91 -8.37 4.79
C SER A 177 -25.13 -7.45 5.98
N ASP A 178 -24.22 -6.51 6.21
CA ASP A 178 -24.35 -5.51 7.27
C ASP A 178 -25.48 -4.50 6.98
N CYS A 179 -25.87 -4.35 5.71
CA CYS A 179 -26.91 -3.39 5.32
C CYS A 179 -28.34 -3.88 5.58
N CYS A 180 -28.66 -5.16 5.32
CA CYS A 180 -30.03 -5.68 5.42
C CYS A 180 -30.16 -6.94 6.29
N GLY A 181 -29.05 -7.48 6.80
CA GLY A 181 -29.04 -8.77 7.51
C GLY A 181 -29.31 -9.98 6.61
N ASP A 182 -29.45 -9.77 5.30
CA ASP A 182 -29.78 -10.83 4.34
C ASP A 182 -28.52 -11.58 3.87
N ARG A 183 -28.70 -12.79 3.34
CA ARG A 183 -27.65 -13.62 2.76
C ARG A 183 -26.99 -12.94 1.56
N LEU A 184 -25.79 -13.39 1.26
CA LEU A 184 -24.99 -12.87 0.16
C LEU A 184 -25.25 -13.64 -1.14
N ARG A 185 -25.11 -12.95 -2.29
CA ARG A 185 -25.00 -13.51 -3.63
C ARG A 185 -23.55 -13.35 -4.08
N ARG A 186 -22.89 -14.47 -4.41
CA ARG A 186 -21.55 -14.45 -5.02
C ARG A 186 -21.69 -14.28 -6.53
N VAL A 187 -21.02 -13.27 -7.07
CA VAL A 187 -20.87 -13.05 -8.52
C VAL A 187 -19.41 -13.27 -8.85
N GLU A 188 -19.12 -14.30 -9.66
CA GLU A 188 -17.79 -14.57 -10.18
C GLU A 188 -17.64 -13.92 -11.55
N ARG A 189 -16.56 -13.17 -11.74
CA ARG A 189 -16.13 -12.74 -13.07
C ARG A 189 -15.42 -13.93 -13.71
N THR A 190 -16.04 -14.49 -14.73
CA THR A 190 -15.36 -15.41 -15.65
C THR A 190 -14.33 -14.58 -16.42
N THR A 191 -13.08 -15.00 -16.39
CA THR A 191 -11.98 -14.33 -17.11
C THR A 191 -11.96 -14.84 -18.54
#